data_AF-A0A353QIL8-F1
#
_entry.id   AF-A0A353QIL8-F1
#
_cell.length_a   1.000
_cell.length_b   1.000
_cell.length_c   1.000
_cell.angle_alpha   90.00
_cell.angle_beta   90.00
_cell.angle_gamma   90.00
#
_symmetry.space_group_name_H-M   'P 1'
#
loop_
_entity.id
_entity.type
_entity.pdbx_description
1 polymer ?
#
loop_
_entity_poly.entity_id
_entity_poly.type
_entity_poly.pdbx_seq_one_letter_code
_entity_poly.pdbx_strand_id
1 'polypeptide(L)'
;MRVGYPRALLYYHCFPFWKGFLEHFGHQVCVSGQTTKKLLESGIEKTVGEACLPVKIFFGHALALKDSVDAVFLPRLVSLEQKTYICPKFMGLPSMIRAS
;
A
#
# COMPACT_ATOMS: atom_id res chain seq x y z
N MET A 1 8.56 -1.13 16.77
CA MET A 1 8.02 -0.14 15.81
C MET A 1 6.67 -0.61 15.30
N ARG A 2 5.75 0.32 15.06
CA ARG A 2 4.47 0.12 14.39
C ARG A 2 4.68 0.31 12.89
N VAL A 3 4.51 -0.76 12.13
CA VAL A 3 4.68 -0.75 10.66
C VAL A 3 3.32 -0.79 10.00
N GLY A 4 3.00 0.24 9.22
CA GLY A 4 1.78 0.33 8.43
C GLY A 4 1.87 -0.52 7.16
N TYR A 5 0.84 -1.32 6.92
CA TYR A 5 0.66 -2.05 5.67
C TYR A 5 -0.71 -1.66 5.06
N PRO A 6 -0.76 -0.90 3.95
CA PRO A 6 -2.03 -0.46 3.37
C PRO A 6 -2.89 -1.63 2.91
N ARG A 7 -4.19 -1.59 3.24
CA ARG A 7 -5.16 -2.66 2.97
C ARG A 7 -5.74 -2.57 1.55
N ALA A 8 -4.86 -2.54 0.54
CA ALA A 8 -5.21 -2.41 -0.87
C ALA A 8 -4.25 -3.20 -1.78
N LEU A 9 -4.67 -3.45 -3.02
CA LEU A 9 -3.91 -4.18 -4.04
C LEU A 9 -3.42 -5.55 -3.53
N LEU A 10 -2.11 -5.83 -3.58
CA LEU A 10 -1.53 -7.12 -3.17
C LEU A 10 -1.55 -7.38 -1.67
N TYR A 11 -2.16 -6.50 -0.86
CA TYR A 11 -2.57 -6.87 0.49
C TYR A 11 -3.26 -8.24 0.52
N TYR A 12 -4.23 -8.49 -0.35
CA TYR A 12 -5.02 -9.72 -0.30
C TYR A 12 -4.26 -11.00 -0.70
N HIS A 13 -3.06 -10.86 -1.28
CA HIS A 13 -2.23 -11.99 -1.69
C HIS A 13 -0.97 -12.14 -0.83
N CYS A 14 -0.28 -11.05 -0.52
CA CYS A 14 1.04 -11.07 0.11
C CYS A 14 1.01 -10.72 1.61
N PHE A 15 -0.11 -10.22 2.14
CA PHE A 15 -0.15 -9.74 3.52
C PHE A 15 0.18 -10.81 4.57
N PRO A 16 -0.33 -12.05 4.50
CA PRO A 16 0.02 -13.06 5.51
C PRO A 16 1.53 -13.31 5.62
N PHE A 17 2.23 -13.34 4.47
CA PHE A 17 3.69 -13.47 4.41
C PHE A 17 4.40 -12.27 5.07
N TRP A 18 4.07 -11.05 4.64
CA TRP A 18 4.73 -9.85 5.16
C TRP A 18 4.41 -9.59 6.63
N LYS A 19 3.18 -9.88 7.06
CA LYS A 19 2.78 -9.81 8.46
C LYS A 19 3.65 -10.74 9.30
N GLY A 20 3.72 -12.03 8.94
CA GLY A 20 4.53 -13.01 9.65
C GLY A 20 6.01 -12.64 9.68
N PHE A 21 6.57 -12.20 8.55
CA PHE A 21 7.96 -11.77 8.45
C PHE A 21 8.25 -10.59 9.39
N LEU A 22 7.47 -9.52 9.33
CA LEU A 22 7.69 -8.32 10.15
C LEU A 22 7.45 -8.58 11.64
N GLU A 23 6.39 -9.34 11.98
CA GLU A 23 6.10 -9.71 13.37
C GLU A 23 7.17 -10.63 13.96
N HIS A 24 7.77 -11.53 13.16
CA HIS A 24 8.88 -12.38 13.59
C HIS A 24 10.10 -11.56 14.04
N PHE A 25 10.35 -10.41 13.41
CA PHE A 25 11.42 -9.48 13.82
C PHE A 25 10.99 -8.51 14.94
N GLY A 26 9.82 -8.72 15.57
CA GLY A 26 9.36 -7.91 16.71
C GLY A 26 8.67 -6.60 16.33
N HIS A 27 8.26 -6.42 15.07
CA HIS A 27 7.46 -5.27 14.66
C HIS A 27 5.96 -5.52 14.86
N GLN A 28 5.21 -4.45 15.16
CA GLN A 28 3.75 -4.52 15.22
C GLN A 28 3.16 -4.07 13.88
N VAL A 29 2.49 -4.96 13.15
CA VAL A 29 1.90 -4.64 11.85
C VAL A 29 0.50 -4.05 12.01
N CYS A 30 0.31 -2.82 11.55
CA CYS A 30 -0.94 -2.09 11.55
C CYS A 30 -1.50 -2.02 10.13
N VAL A 31 -2.79 -2.28 9.95
CA VAL A 31 -3.44 -2.19 8.63
C VAL A 31 -4.46 -1.06 8.62
N SER A 32 -4.63 -0.41 7.48
CA SER A 32 -5.67 0.59 7.30
C SER A 32 -7.07 -0.05 7.40
N GLY A 33 -8.09 0.75 7.73
CA GLY A 33 -9.48 0.32 7.80
C GLY A 33 -10.10 -0.06 6.44
N GLN A 34 -11.45 -0.13 6.41
CA GLN A 34 -12.17 -0.43 5.18
C GLN A 34 -12.10 0.69 4.15
N THR A 35 -12.15 0.34 2.88
CA THR A 35 -12.28 1.31 1.79
C THR A 35 -13.62 2.02 1.97
N THR A 36 -13.57 3.32 2.17
CA THR A 36 -14.73 4.20 2.30
C THR A 36 -14.67 5.28 1.24
N LYS A 37 -15.80 5.94 0.97
CA LYS A 37 -15.83 7.06 0.02
C LYS A 37 -14.85 8.17 0.41
N LYS A 38 -14.78 8.52 1.69
CA LYS A 38 -13.84 9.51 2.23
C LYS A 38 -12.37 9.15 1.99
N LEU A 39 -12.02 7.87 2.16
CA LEU A 39 -10.68 7.37 1.88
C LEU A 39 -10.35 7.45 0.38
N LEU A 40 -11.32 7.11 -0.48
CA LEU A 40 -11.14 7.25 -1.92
C LEU A 40 -10.97 8.73 -2.32
N GLU A 41 -11.78 9.64 -1.79
CA GLU A 41 -11.70 11.08 -2.05
C GLU A 41 -10.32 11.64 -1.66
N SER A 42 -9.81 11.30 -0.46
CA SER A 42 -8.46 11.72 -0.06
C SER A 42 -7.36 11.13 -0.95
N GLY A 43 -7.56 9.90 -1.43
CA GLY A 43 -6.68 9.27 -2.42
C GLY A 43 -6.68 9.99 -3.76
N ILE A 44 -7.85 10.40 -4.27
CA ILE A 44 -8.00 11.15 -5.52
C ILE A 44 -7.25 12.49 -5.44
N GLU A 45 -7.38 13.23 -4.34
CA GLU A 45 -6.74 14.54 -4.15
C GLU A 45 -5.20 14.47 -4.16
N LYS A 46 -4.63 13.33 -3.75
CA LYS A 46 -3.17 13.14 -3.62
C LYS A 46 -2.53 12.33 -4.74
N THR A 47 -3.33 11.72 -5.60
CA THR A 47 -2.82 10.91 -6.72
C THR A 47 -2.85 11.73 -8.01
N VAL A 48 -1.97 11.42 -8.96
CA VAL A 48 -2.06 11.94 -10.33
C VAL A 48 -3.42 11.61 -10.97
N GLY A 49 -3.99 12.56 -11.72
CA GLY A 49 -5.34 12.45 -12.30
C GLY A 49 -5.55 11.18 -13.14
N GLU A 50 -4.57 10.83 -13.97
CA GLU A 50 -4.57 9.68 -14.89
C GLU A 50 -4.31 8.32 -14.20
N ALA A 51 -4.21 8.27 -12.87
CA ALA A 51 -4.08 7.01 -12.17
C ALA A 51 -5.39 6.21 -12.20
N CYS A 52 -5.26 4.88 -12.29
CA CYS A 52 -6.40 3.99 -12.19
C CYS A 52 -7.00 4.01 -10.77
N LEU A 53 -8.28 3.69 -10.66
CA LEU A 53 -9.00 3.68 -9.39
C LEU A 53 -8.30 2.89 -8.27
N PRO A 54 -7.71 1.69 -8.52
CA PRO A 54 -6.99 0.95 -7.48
C PRO A 54 -5.79 1.69 -6.90
N VAL A 55 -5.06 2.47 -7.72
CA VAL A 55 -3.94 3.29 -7.25
C VAL A 55 -4.45 4.45 -6.39
N LYS A 56 -5.55 5.11 -6.80
CA LYS A 56 -6.20 6.17 -6.00
C LYS A 56 -6.66 5.66 -4.64
N ILE A 57 -7.30 4.48 -4.60
CA ILE A 57 -7.68 3.81 -3.35
C ILE A 57 -6.44 3.53 -2.49
N PHE A 58 -5.36 3.05 -3.09
CA PHE A 58 -4.12 2.75 -2.37
C PHE A 58 -3.53 3.99 -1.68
N PHE A 59 -3.49 5.13 -2.38
CA PHE A 59 -3.08 6.41 -1.78
C PHE A 59 -3.92 6.75 -0.56
N GLY A 60 -5.25 6.60 -0.64
CA GLY A 60 -6.14 6.79 0.50
C GLY A 60 -5.78 5.89 1.69
N HIS A 61 -5.48 4.61 1.45
CA HIS A 61 -5.07 3.68 2.50
C HIS A 61 -3.69 4.01 3.10
N ALA A 62 -2.75 4.47 2.29
CA ALA A 62 -1.45 4.93 2.76
C ALA A 62 -1.57 6.19 3.62
N LEU A 63 -2.38 7.17 3.18
CA LEU A 63 -2.66 8.40 3.93
C LEU A 63 -3.35 8.12 5.26
N ALA A 64 -4.30 7.18 5.28
CA ALA A 64 -4.99 6.78 6.51
C ALA A 64 -4.05 6.17 7.56
N LEU A 65 -2.88 5.66 7.15
CA LEU A 65 -1.88 5.10 8.06
C LEU A 65 -0.83 6.12 8.50
N LYS A 66 -0.59 7.18 7.72
CA LYS A 66 0.53 8.14 7.85
C LYS A 66 0.80 8.60 9.29
N ASP A 67 -0.24 8.99 10.02
CA ASP A 67 -0.08 9.58 11.36
C ASP A 67 -0.22 8.55 12.51
N SER A 68 -0.39 7.27 12.18
CA SER A 68 -0.69 6.20 13.15
C SER A 68 0.41 5.14 13.28
N VAL A 69 1.45 5.22 12.45
CA VAL A 69 2.54 4.23 12.35
C VAL A 69 3.90 4.92 12.23
N ASP A 70 4.96 4.23 12.64
CA ASP A 70 6.33 4.78 12.58
C ASP A 70 6.88 4.74 11.14
N ALA A 71 6.44 3.77 10.35
CA ALA A 71 6.83 3.60 8.95
C ALA A 71 5.74 2.86 8.17
N VAL A 72 5.57 3.19 6.89
CA VAL A 72 4.70 2.42 5.97
C VAL A 72 5.58 1.49 5.14
N PHE A 73 5.32 0.19 5.21
CA PHE A 73 6.04 -0.83 4.44
C PHE A 73 5.35 -1.06 3.09
N LEU A 74 6.11 -0.85 2.01
CA LEU A 74 5.66 -0.99 0.62
C LEU A 74 6.71 -1.73 -0.21
N PRO A 75 6.54 -3.04 -0.45
CA PRO A 75 7.45 -3.78 -1.31
C PRO A 75 7.27 -3.34 -2.78
N ARG A 76 8.39 -3.18 -3.50
CA ARG A 76 8.34 -3.03 -4.95
C ARG A 76 8.18 -4.41 -5.58
N LEU A 77 6.99 -4.68 -6.11
CA LEU A 77 6.66 -5.95 -6.73
C LEU A 77 6.68 -5.78 -8.24
N VAL A 78 7.59 -6.51 -8.90
CA VAL A 78 7.78 -6.48 -10.36
C VAL A 78 7.02 -7.62 -11.03
N SER A 79 7.03 -8.79 -10.41
CA SER A 79 6.46 -10.02 -10.94
C SER A 79 6.11 -10.96 -9.78
N LEU A 80 5.04 -11.74 -9.92
CA LEU A 80 4.68 -12.83 -8.99
C LEU A 80 4.96 -14.21 -9.58
N GLU A 81 4.99 -14.32 -10.92
CA GLU A 81 5.16 -15.57 -11.64
C GLU A 81 6.17 -15.39 -12.78
N GLN A 82 6.90 -16.45 -13.09
CA GLN A 82 7.91 -16.39 -14.15
C GLN A 82 7.31 -15.87 -15.47
N LYS A 83 8.05 -14.97 -16.13
CA LYS A 83 7.66 -14.36 -17.42
C LYS A 83 6.37 -13.51 -17.37
N THR A 84 5.92 -13.09 -16.20
CA THR A 84 4.81 -12.12 -16.05
C THR A 84 5.32 -10.80 -15.48
N TYR A 85 4.60 -9.71 -15.74
CA TYR A 85 4.91 -8.40 -15.17
C TYR A 85 3.66 -7.78 -14.57
N ILE A 86 3.83 -7.18 -13.41
CA ILE A 86 2.80 -6.38 -12.77
C ILE A 86 2.62 -5.06 -13.54
N CYS A 87 1.42 -4.49 -13.49
CA CYS A 87 1.13 -3.17 -14.05
C CYS A 87 2.22 -2.13 -13.67
N PRO A 88 2.79 -1.37 -14.61
CA PRO A 88 3.85 -0.40 -14.32
C PRO A 88 3.50 0.64 -13.27
N LYS A 89 2.22 1.08 -13.20
CA LYS A 89 1.75 2.00 -12.16
C LYS A 89 1.90 1.40 -10.76
N PHE A 90 1.68 0.09 -10.65
CA PHE A 90 1.81 -0.60 -9.38
C PHE A 90 3.29 -0.90 -9.05
N MET A 91 4.10 -1.25 -10.04
CA MET A 91 5.55 -1.34 -9.85
C MET A 91 6.14 -0.01 -9.35
N GLY A 92 5.63 1.13 -9.84
CA GLY A 92 6.02 2.48 -9.44
C GLY A 92 5.45 2.95 -8.10
N LEU A 93 4.49 2.22 -7.51
CA LEU A 93 3.69 2.68 -6.38
C LEU A 93 4.51 3.09 -5.14
N PRO A 94 5.55 2.36 -4.71
CA PRO A 94 6.37 2.79 -3.57
C PRO A 94 7.05 4.15 -3.81
N SER A 95 7.48 4.42 -5.05
CA SER A 95 8.06 5.72 -5.42
C SER A 95 7.00 6.81 -5.45
N MET A 96 5.82 6.52 -6.01
CA MET A 96 4.72 7.47 -6.10
C MET A 96 4.25 7.93 -4.72
N ILE A 97 4.09 7.00 -3.77
CA ILE A 97 3.70 7.31 -2.37
C ILE A 97 4.79 8.08 -1.64
N ARG A 98 6.07 7.78 -1.89
CA ARG A 98 7.18 8.50 -1.26
C ARG A 98 7.26 9.97 -1.70
N ALA A 99 6.79 10.27 -2.91
CA ALA A 99 6.81 11.60 -3.49
C ALA A 99 5.56 12.44 -3.20
N SER A 100 4.53 11.87 -2.56
CA SER A 100 3.21 12.48 -2.35
C SER A 100 3.02 13.17 -1.00
#